data_AF-A0A6V7IEV6-F1
#
_entry.id   AF-A0A6V7IEV6-F1
#
_cell.length_a   1.000
_cell.length_b   1.000
_cell.length_c   1.000
_cell.angle_alpha   90.00
_cell.angle_beta   90.00
_cell.angle_gamma   90.00
#
_symmetry.space_group_name_H-M   'P 1'
#
loop_
_entity.id
_entity.type
_entity.pdbx_description
1 polymer ?
#
loop_
_entity_poly.entity_id
_entity_poly.type
_entity_poly.pdbx_seq_one_letter_code
_entity_poly.pdbx_strand_id
1 'polypeptide(L)' 'CKWQDRPCQLVINHEEGFLLYAANGRGVNGLSPGSPPAPLWKRSFDKLRMSADDGNKLLWLDFIGDDCET' A
#
# COMPACT_ATOMS: atom_id res chain seq x y z
N CYS A 1 10.07 -0.46 2.76
CA CYS A 1 9.53 -1.82 2.55
C CYS A 1 9.83 -2.27 1.11
N LYS A 2 9.60 -3.54 0.78
CA LYS A 2 9.69 -4.06 -0.60
C LYS A 2 8.34 -4.65 -1.01
N TRP A 3 7.96 -4.44 -2.26
CA TRP A 3 6.81 -5.09 -2.89
C TRP A 3 7.27 -5.67 -4.21
N GLN A 4 7.06 -6.98 -4.42
CA GLN A 4 7.57 -7.69 -5.61
C GLN A 4 9.06 -7.37 -5.88
N ASP A 5 9.87 -7.41 -4.81
CA ASP A 5 11.29 -7.06 -4.77
C ASP A 5 11.68 -5.62 -5.17
N ARG A 6 10.70 -4.72 -5.31
CA ARG A 6 10.93 -3.29 -5.61
C ARG A 6 10.76 -2.41 -4.37
N PRO A 7 11.59 -1.35 -4.20
CA PRO A 7 11.40 -0.38 -3.13
C PRO A 7 10.03 0.30 -3.21
N CYS A 8 9.31 0.31 -2.08
CA CYS A 8 7.98 0.91 -1.99
C CYS A 8 7.79 1.68 -0.67
N GLN A 9 6.71 2.45 -0.62
CA GLN A 9 6.20 3.15 0.54
C GLN A 9 4.73 2.80 0.74
N LEU A 10 4.39 2.25 1.90
CA LEU A 10 3.01 2.09 2.33
C LEU A 10 2.60 3.36 3.09
N VAL A 11 1.49 3.97 2.68
CA VAL A 11 0.84 5.10 3.35
C VAL A 11 -0.46 4.60 3.93
N ILE A 12 -0.71 4.93 5.20
CA ILE A 12 -1.96 4.60 5.90
C ILE A 12 -2.69 5.91 6.13
N ASN A 13 -3.92 5.98 5.65
CA ASN A 13 -4.82 7.11 5.79
C ASN A 13 -6.17 6.60 6.29
N HIS A 14 -6.81 7.33 7.21
CA HIS A 14 -8.06 6.88 7.81
C HIS A 14 -9.24 6.89 6.82
N GLU A 15 -9.23 7.81 5.85
CA GLU A 15 -10.30 7.96 4.85
C GLU A 15 -9.99 7.13 3.59
N GLU A 16 -8.74 7.15 3.12
CA GLU A 16 -8.35 6.45 1.90
C GLU A 16 -7.91 5.00 2.13
N GLY A 17 -7.64 4.62 3.38
CA GLY A 17 -7.14 3.31 3.76
C GLY A 17 -5.64 3.13 3.53
N PHE A 18 -5.28 1.96 3.03
CA PHE A 18 -3.91 1.54 2.77
C PHE A 18 -3.56 1.82 1.31
N LEU A 19 -2.47 2.54 1.08
CA LEU A 19 -2.01 2.97 -0.24
C LEU A 19 -0.55 2.59 -0.41
N LEU A 20 -0.23 1.80 -1.44
CA LEU A 20 1.15 1.42 -1.73
C LEU A 20 1.68 2.23 -2.91
N TYR A 21 2.79 2.92 -2.72
CA TYR A 21 3.49 3.68 -3.77
C TYR A 21 4.87 3.09 -4.06
N ALA A 22 5.39 3.29 -5.27
CA ALA A 22 6.80 3.08 -5.53
C ALA A 22 7.63 4.12 -4.74
N ALA A 23 8.78 3.74 -4.18
CA ALA A 23 9.58 4.61 -3.31
C ALA A 23 10.05 5.92 -4.00
N ASN A 24 10.18 5.89 -5.32
CA ASN A 24 10.57 7.04 -6.15
C ASN A 24 9.40 7.52 -7.02
N GLY A 25 8.17 7.18 -6.61
CA GLY A 25 6.96 7.29 -7.38
C GLY A 25 6.50 8.72 -7.71
N ARG A 26 7.05 9.76 -7.07
CA ARG A 26 6.69 11.18 -7.27
C ARG A 26 7.11 11.73 -8.64
N GLY A 27 6.83 11.00 -9.72
CA GLY A 27 7.10 11.44 -11.09
C GLY A 27 7.08 10.37 -12.20
N VAL A 28 6.67 9.12 -11.95
CA VAL A 28 6.91 8.04 -12.94
C VAL A 28 5.76 7.81 -13.92
N ASN A 29 4.58 8.40 -13.70
CA ASN A 29 3.44 8.27 -14.62
C ASN A 29 3.05 9.64 -15.18
N GLY A 30 3.82 10.16 -16.14
CA GLY A 30 3.53 11.17 -17.19
C GLY A 30 2.31 12.12 -17.12
N LEU A 31 1.78 12.41 -15.94
CA LEU A 31 0.59 13.19 -15.68
C LEU A 31 1.05 14.47 -14.99
N SER A 32 0.60 15.59 -15.55
CA SER A 32 0.78 16.99 -15.17
C SER A 32 1.61 17.28 -13.91
N PRO A 33 2.61 18.16 -13.98
CA PRO A 33 3.37 18.61 -12.81
C PRO A 33 2.41 19.25 -11.80
N GLY A 34 2.00 18.46 -10.79
CA GLY A 34 0.97 18.88 -9.83
C GLY A 34 0.13 17.73 -9.26
N SER A 35 -0.03 16.62 -9.97
CA SER A 35 -0.81 15.48 -9.47
C SER A 35 0.06 14.48 -8.70
N PRO A 36 -0.34 14.02 -7.50
CA PRO A 36 0.35 12.95 -6.80
C PRO A 36 0.29 11.66 -7.62
N PRO A 37 1.33 10.80 -7.55
CA PRO A 37 1.34 9.55 -8.30
C PRO A 37 0.21 8.63 -7.88
N ALA A 38 -0.31 7.83 -8.82
CA ALA A 38 -1.30 6.80 -8.52
C ALA A 38 -0.68 5.66 -7.67
N PRO A 39 -1.43 5.08 -6.72
CA PRO A 39 -0.94 3.95 -5.94
C PRO A 39 -0.84 2.68 -6.80
N LEU A 40 0.17 1.86 -6.51
CA LEU A 40 0.34 0.50 -7.05
C LEU A 40 -0.74 -0.46 -6.55
N TRP A 41 -1.23 -0.21 -5.33
CA TRP A 41 -2.24 -1.02 -4.67
C TRP A 41 -2.97 -0.16 -3.63
N LYS A 42 -4.27 -0.41 -3.46
CA LYS A 42 -5.13 0.28 -2.48
C LYS A 42 -6.11 -0.70 -1.82
N ARG A 43 -6.30 -0.57 -0.52
CA ARG A 43 -7.38 -1.24 0.24
C ARG A 43 -8.01 -0.29 1.25
N SER A 44 -9.33 -0.39 1.43
CA SER A 44 -10.05 0.41 2.43
C SER A 44 -9.66 0.00 3.84
N PHE A 45 -9.67 0.96 4.77
CA PHE A 45 -9.41 0.71 6.18
C PHE A 45 -10.46 -0.22 6.80
N ASP A 46 -11.73 -0.06 6.43
CA ASP A 46 -12.86 -0.87 6.94
C ASP A 46 -12.79 -2.36 6.56
N LYS A 47 -11.89 -2.70 5.64
CA LYS A 47 -11.65 -4.10 5.24
C LYS A 47 -10.56 -4.75 6.07
N LEU A 48 -9.81 -4.03 6.90
CA LEU A 48 -8.77 -4.63 7.74
C LEU A 48 -9.40 -5.50 8.82
N ARG A 49 -9.14 -6.81 8.79
CA ARG A 49 -9.56 -7.76 9.82
C ARG A 49 -8.57 -7.78 10.97
N MET A 50 -7.28 -7.89 10.65
CA MET A 50 -6.20 -8.04 11.62
C MET A 50 -4.92 -7.40 11.09
N SER A 51 -4.09 -6.89 11.99
CA SER A 51 -2.72 -6.52 11.70
C SER A 51 -1.78 -7.08 12.77
N ALA A 52 -0.53 -7.31 12.40
CA ALA A 52 0.53 -7.74 13.31
C ALA A 52 1.88 -7.22 12.81
N ASP A 53 2.86 -7.14 13.70
CA ASP A 53 4.25 -6.83 13.37
C ASP A 53 5.21 -7.76 14.11
N ASP A 54 6.47 -7.81 13.67
CA ASP A 54 7.52 -8.66 14.26
C ASP A 54 8.36 -7.92 15.30
N GLY A 55 7.98 -6.70 15.68
CA GLY A 55 8.76 -5.80 16.53
C GLY A 55 10.02 -5.24 15.87
N ASN A 56 10.24 -5.45 14.57
CA ASN A 56 11.47 -5.07 13.89
C ASN A 56 11.25 -4.43 12.50
N LYS A 57 10.84 -5.22 11.50
CA LYS A 57 10.82 -4.80 10.09
C LYS A 57 9.66 -5.33 9.25
N LEU A 58 8.86 -6.25 9.78
CA LEU A 58 7.74 -6.86 9.07
C LEU A 58 6.41 -6.36 9.64
N LEU A 59 5.45 -6.20 8.73
CA LEU A 59 4.06 -5.84 9.02
C LEU A 59 3.18 -6.80 8.22
N TRP A 60 2.20 -7.40 8.88
CA TRP A 60 1.15 -8.23 8.29
C TRP A 60 -0.19 -7.50 8.35
N LEU A 61 -0.91 -7.54 7.24
CA LEU A 61 -2.23 -6.95 7.09
C LEU A 61 -3.15 -8.03 6.51
N ASP A 62 -4.18 -8.41 7.26
CA ASP A 62 -5.21 -9.34 6.83
C ASP A 62 -6.49 -8.57 6.52
N PHE A 63 -7.01 -8.74 5.32
CA PHE A 63 -8.20 -8.04 4.83
C PHE A 63 -9.37 -9.02 4.62
N ILE A 64 -10.57 -8.58 4.98
CA ILE A 64 -11.81 -9.33 4.73
C ILE A 64 -12.06 -9.40 3.22
N GLY A 65 -12.22 -10.61 2.70
CA GLY A 65 -12.53 -10.86 1.29
C GLY A 65 -11.29 -10.93 0.37
N ASP A 66 -10.07 -10.85 0.91
CA ASP A 66 -8.90 -11.46 0.27
C ASP A 66 -8.94 -12.96 0.58
N ASP A 67 -9.99 -13.65 0.12
CA ASP A 67 -9.87 -15.08 -0.11
C ASP A 67 -8.83 -15.19 -1.21
N CYS A 68 -7.69 -15.80 -0.90
CA CYS A 68 -6.64 -16.08 -1.86
C CYS A 68 -7.25 -16.93 -3.00
N GLU A 69 -7.76 -16.28 -4.05
CA GLU A 69 -8.21 -16.98 -5.25
C GLU A 69 -7.01 -17.72 -5.85
N THR A 70 -7.26 -19.01 -6.09
CA THR A 70 -6.38 -20.10 -6.56
C THR A 70 -5.57 -19.81 -7.81
#